data_AF-A0A0F6NY68-F1
#
_entry.id   AF-A0A0F6NY68-F1
#
_cell.length_a   1.000
_cell.length_b   1.000
_cell.length_c   1.000
_cell.angle_alpha   90.00
_cell.angle_beta   90.00
_cell.angle_gamma   90.00
#
_symmetry.space_group_name_H-M   'P 1'
#
loop_
_entity.id
_entity.type
_entity.pdbx_description
1 polymer ?
#
loop_
_entity_poly.entity_id
_entity_poly.type
_entity_poly.pdbx_seq_one_letter_code
_entity_poly.pdbx_strand_id
1 'polypeptide(L)'
;TVPEMTQQMFDPKNMMAASDFRNGRYLTCSAIFRGKLAMKEVEDQMRNVQSKNSSYFVEWIPNNVQTALCSIPPRGLKMSSTFLGNSTAIQEL
;
A
#
# COMPACT_ATOMS: atom_id res chain seq x y z
N THR A 1 5.44 6.72 -11.70
CA THR A 1 5.35 5.36 -12.31
C THR A 1 4.76 4.38 -11.28
N VAL A 2 4.39 3.15 -11.66
CA VAL A 2 3.85 2.16 -10.69
C VAL A 2 4.83 1.87 -9.54
N PRO A 3 6.15 1.63 -9.79
CA PRO A 3 7.12 1.42 -8.72
C PRO A 3 7.23 2.60 -7.76
N GLU A 4 7.29 3.83 -8.29
CA GLU A 4 7.34 5.06 -7.48
C GLU A 4 6.09 5.22 -6.60
N MET A 5 4.91 4.98 -7.16
CA MET A 5 3.65 5.04 -6.40
C MET A 5 3.63 3.99 -5.29
N THR A 6 4.06 2.76 -5.60
CA THR A 6 4.12 1.70 -4.61
C THR A 6 5.10 2.05 -3.50
N GLN A 7 6.26 2.62 -3.81
CA GLN A 7 7.22 3.08 -2.82
C GLN A 7 6.65 4.21 -1.95
N GLN A 8 5.97 5.18 -2.56
CA GLN A 8 5.35 6.31 -1.85
C GLN A 8 4.24 5.87 -0.89
N MET A 9 3.48 4.80 -1.19
CA MET A 9 2.44 4.29 -0.28
C MET A 9 2.99 3.82 1.07
N PHE A 10 4.24 3.35 1.08
CA PHE A 10 4.93 2.87 2.30
C PHE A 10 5.90 3.91 2.86
N ASP A 11 5.80 5.18 2.46
CA ASP A 11 6.51 6.28 3.11
C ASP A 11 5.66 6.81 4.29
N PRO A 12 6.19 6.83 5.54
CA PRO A 12 5.48 7.39 6.69
C PRO A 12 4.98 8.82 6.46
N LYS A 13 5.65 9.62 5.61
CA LYS A 13 5.26 11.00 5.30
C LYS A 13 3.96 11.10 4.50
N ASN A 14 3.57 10.04 3.80
CA ASN A 14 2.33 9.99 3.03
C ASN A 14 1.17 9.37 3.81
N MET A 15 1.39 8.98 5.07
CA MET A 15 0.31 8.56 5.94
C MET A 15 -0.53 9.75 6.38
N MET A 16 -1.84 9.56 6.35
CA MET A 16 -2.81 10.56 6.83
C MET A 16 -2.99 10.49 8.35
N ALA A 17 -2.51 9.43 8.98
CA ALA A 17 -2.45 9.24 10.42
C ALA A 17 -1.05 9.64 10.93
N ALA A 18 -0.97 10.40 12.02
CA ALA A 18 0.28 10.78 12.66
C ALA A 18 0.87 9.64 13.50
N SER A 19 1.04 8.47 12.89
CA SER A 19 1.54 7.23 13.50
C SER A 19 2.61 6.60 12.62
N ASP A 20 3.68 6.07 13.19
CA ASP A 20 4.71 5.41 12.41
C ASP A 20 4.41 3.90 12.29
N PHE A 21 4.04 3.44 11.10
CA PHE A 21 3.74 2.02 10.87
C PHE A 21 4.91 1.08 11.22
N ARG A 22 6.15 1.59 11.25
CA ARG A 22 7.35 0.81 11.61
C ARG A 22 7.37 0.40 13.08
N ASN A 23 6.62 1.10 13.94
CA ASN A 23 6.46 0.77 15.36
C ASN A 23 5.38 -0.30 15.60
N GLY A 24 4.74 -0.78 14.54
CA GLY A 24 3.72 -1.82 14.60
C GLY A 24 3.85 -2.84 13.48
N ARG A 25 2.79 -3.59 13.26
CA ARG A 25 2.64 -4.52 12.14
C ARG A 25 1.30 -4.31 11.45
N TYR A 26 1.29 -4.47 10.14
CA TYR A 26 0.07 -4.51 9.36
C TYR A 26 -0.65 -5.84 9.55
N LEU A 27 -1.90 -5.76 10.01
CA LEU A 27 -2.83 -6.88 10.07
C LEU A 27 -3.35 -7.19 8.66
N THR A 28 -3.90 -6.18 8.00
CA THR A 28 -4.40 -6.24 6.62
C THR A 28 -4.15 -4.92 5.90
N CYS A 29 -3.95 -4.97 4.58
CA CYS A 29 -3.78 -3.79 3.75
C CYS A 29 -4.62 -3.89 2.48
N SER A 30 -5.08 -2.75 1.97
CA SER A 30 -5.68 -2.61 0.65
C SER A 30 -5.00 -1.49 -0.12
N ALA A 31 -4.52 -1.79 -1.32
CA ALA A 31 -3.90 -0.82 -2.22
C ALA A 31 -4.78 -0.66 -3.47
N ILE A 32 -5.37 0.53 -3.62
CA ILE A 32 -6.26 0.86 -4.73
C ILE A 32 -5.50 1.74 -5.71
N PHE A 33 -5.21 1.22 -6.89
CA PHE A 33 -4.57 1.95 -7.97
C PHE A 33 -5.64 2.47 -8.94
N ARG A 34 -5.47 3.71 -9.41
CA ARG A 34 -6.36 4.35 -10.38
C ARG A 34 -5.56 4.87 -11.57
N GLY A 35 -6.07 4.65 -12.77
CA GLY A 35 -5.48 5.09 -14.04
C GLY A 35 -5.29 3.94 -15.03
N LYS A 36 -4.73 4.26 -16.21
CA LYS A 36 -4.40 3.27 -17.25
C LYS A 36 -3.09 2.57 -16.89
N LEU A 37 -3.17 1.51 -16.10
CA LEU A 37 -2.02 0.75 -15.59
C LEU A 37 -2.12 -0.73 -15.99
N ALA A 38 -0.98 -1.39 -16.12
CA ALA A 38 -0.94 -2.84 -16.30
C ALA A 38 -1.10 -3.53 -14.94
N MET A 39 -2.13 -4.37 -14.81
CA MET A 39 -2.40 -5.10 -13.56
C MET A 39 -1.21 -5.96 -13.12
N LYS A 40 -0.54 -6.61 -14.07
CA LYS A 40 0.67 -7.40 -13.81
C LYS A 40 1.77 -6.58 -13.13
N GLU A 41 2.03 -5.37 -13.63
CA GLU A 41 3.07 -4.50 -13.05
C GLU A 41 2.72 -4.10 -11.61
N VAL A 42 1.44 -3.82 -11.34
CA VAL A 42 0.96 -3.49 -9.99
C VAL A 42 1.16 -4.66 -9.03
N GLU A 43 0.75 -5.87 -9.43
CA GLU A 43 0.90 -7.07 -8.59
C GLU A 43 2.37 -7.43 -8.33
N ASP A 44 3.22 -7.35 -9.35
CA ASP A 44 4.65 -7.62 -9.22
C ASP A 44 5.32 -6.63 -8.25
N GLN A 45 4.99 -5.34 -8.36
CA GLN A 45 5.52 -4.33 -7.44
C GLN A 45 5.01 -4.52 -6.00
N MET A 46 3.72 -4.82 -5.82
CA MET A 46 3.16 -5.05 -4.49
C MET A 46 3.73 -6.29 -3.82
N ARG A 47 3.98 -7.37 -4.58
CA ARG A 47 4.66 -8.57 -4.10
C ARG A 47 6.11 -8.28 -3.70
N ASN A 48 6.83 -7.51 -4.51
CA ASN A 48 8.20 -7.11 -4.20
C ASN A 48 8.29 -6.32 -2.90
N VAL A 49 7.36 -5.39 -2.65
CA VAL A 49 7.35 -4.62 -1.40
C VAL A 49 7.01 -5.50 -0.21
N GLN A 50 6.01 -6.37 -0.30
CA GLN A 50 5.70 -7.33 0.77
C GLN A 50 6.89 -8.23 1.10
N SER A 51 7.59 -8.74 0.09
CA SER A 51 8.76 -9.60 0.30
C SER A 51 9.92 -8.86 0.97
N LYS A 52 10.19 -7.60 0.58
CA LYS A 52 11.24 -6.77 1.19
C LYS A 52 10.91 -6.37 2.63
N ASN A 53 9.63 -6.18 2.92
CA ASN A 53 9.13 -5.63 4.18
C ASN A 53 8.36 -6.67 5.02
N SER A 54 8.64 -7.95 4.83
CA SER A 54 7.86 -9.06 5.40
C SER A 54 7.74 -8.99 6.92
N SER A 55 8.75 -8.45 7.61
CA SER A 55 8.75 -8.24 9.07
C SER A 55 7.67 -7.28 9.58
N TYR A 56 7.21 -6.36 8.73
CA TYR A 56 6.16 -5.39 9.07
C TYR A 56 4.75 -5.93 8.81
N PHE A 57 4.61 -7.12 8.23
CA PHE A 57 3.33 -7.79 8.03
C PHE A 57 3.19 -8.94 9.01
N VAL A 58 1.98 -9.19 9.50
CA VAL A 58 1.73 -10.37 10.34
C VAL A 58 1.80 -11.66 9.52
N GLU A 59 2.48 -12.67 10.04
CA GLU A 59 2.68 -13.96 9.34
C GLU A 59 1.46 -14.89 9.41
N TRP A 60 0.61 -14.71 10.41
CA TRP A 60 -0.54 -15.59 10.68
C TRP A 60 -1.78 -15.24 9.86
N ILE A 61 -1.79 -14.10 9.15
CA ILE A 61 -2.78 -13.79 8.11
C ILE A 61 -2.09 -13.97 6.75
N PRO A 62 -2.28 -15.11 6.06
CA PRO A 62 -1.72 -15.29 4.73
C PRO A 62 -2.37 -14.33 3.74
N ASN A 63 -1.60 -13.82 2.76
CA ASN A 63 -2.06 -12.93 1.70
C ASN A 63 -2.87 -11.72 2.21
N ASN A 64 -2.39 -11.08 3.27
CA ASN A 64 -3.08 -9.99 3.95
C ASN A 64 -3.12 -8.65 3.21
N VAL A 65 -2.62 -8.59 1.98
CA VAL A 65 -2.61 -7.40 1.15
C VAL A 65 -3.46 -7.63 -0.10
N GLN A 66 -4.53 -6.85 -0.23
CA GLN A 66 -5.37 -6.84 -1.41
C GLN A 66 -4.97 -5.69 -2.34
N THR A 67 -4.94 -5.95 -3.64
CA THR A 67 -4.73 -4.91 -4.65
C THR A 67 -5.98 -4.76 -5.50
N ALA A 68 -6.31 -3.53 -5.86
CA ALA A 68 -7.43 -3.21 -6.72
C ALA A 68 -7.00 -2.21 -7.80
N LEU A 69 -7.57 -2.32 -8.99
CA LEU A 69 -7.29 -1.44 -10.11
C LEU A 69 -8.59 -0.82 -10.65
N CYS A 70 -8.62 0.50 -10.76
CA CYS A 70 -9.68 1.26 -11.39
C CYS A 70 -9.12 1.97 -12.64
N SER A 71 -9.74 1.76 -13.80
CA SER A 71 -9.30 2.38 -15.06
C SER A 71 -9.52 3.91 -15.11
N ILE A 72 -10.35 4.45 -14.22
CA ILE A 72 -10.75 5.86 -14.19
C ILE A 72 -9.91 6.62 -13.15
N PRO A 73 -8.99 7.50 -13.57
CA PRO A 73 -8.20 8.32 -12.65
C PRO A 73 -9.02 9.46 -12.03
N PRO A 74 -8.57 10.04 -10.90
CA PRO A 74 -9.19 11.21 -10.30
C PRO A 74 -8.95 12.49 -11.14
N ARG A 75 -9.74 13.54 -10.87
CA ARG A 75 -9.62 14.82 -11.58
C ARG A 75 -8.24 15.45 -11.33
N GLY A 76 -7.58 15.90 -12.39
CA GLY A 76 -6.28 16.60 -12.31
C GLY A 76 -5.04 15.70 -12.27
N LEU A 77 -5.19 14.37 -12.17
CA LEU A 77 -4.07 13.42 -12.14
C LEU A 77 -4.24 12.34 -13.22
N LYS A 78 -3.12 11.84 -13.75
CA LYS A 78 -3.11 10.73 -14.73
C LYS A 78 -3.19 9.35 -14.05
N MET A 79 -2.70 9.26 -12.83
CA MET A 79 -2.65 8.05 -12.01
C MET A 79 -2.68 8.44 -10.53
N SER A 80 -3.23 7.58 -9.68
CA SER A 80 -3.20 7.75 -8.23
C SER A 80 -3.23 6.41 -7.52
N SER A 81 -2.70 6.35 -6.30
CA SER A 81 -2.83 5.20 -5.42
C SER A 81 -3.44 5.63 -4.10
N THR A 82 -4.24 4.76 -3.51
CA THR A 82 -4.82 4.95 -2.18
C THR A 82 -4.48 3.71 -1.37
N PHE A 83 -3.87 3.93 -0.22
CA PHE A 83 -3.46 2.87 0.69
C PHE A 83 -4.35 2.90 1.93
N LEU A 84 -4.94 1.74 2.25
CA LEU A 84 -5.70 1.52 3.46
C LEU A 84 -4.96 0.45 4.26
N GLY A 85 -4.34 0.85 5.37
CA GLY A 85 -3.62 -0.06 6.26
C GLY A 85 -4.34 -0.22 7.58
N ASN A 86 -4.64 -1.46 7.96
CA ASN A 86 -4.98 -1.81 9.33
C ASN A 86 -3.69 -2.20 10.06
N SER A 87 -3.16 -1.29 10.88
CA SER A 87 -1.87 -1.46 11.56
C SER A 87 -2.03 -1.34 13.07
N THR A 88 -1.25 -2.13 13.82
CA THR A 88 -1.15 -1.99 15.28
C THR A 88 -0.47 -0.69 15.71
N ALA A 89 0.21 0.01 14.79
CA ALA A 89 0.82 1.31 15.05
C ALA A 89 -0.20 2.42 15.37
N ILE A 90 -1.50 2.18 15.13
CA ILE A 90 -2.57 3.12 15.48
C ILE A 90 -2.66 3.39 16.98
N GLN A 91 -2.04 2.56 17.84
CA GLN A 91 -1.98 2.79 19.28
C GLN A 91 -1.20 4.07 19.68
N GLU A 92 -0.41 4.63 18.77
CA GLU A 92 0.39 5.85 19.01
C GLU A 92 -0.40 7.15 18.80
N LEU A 93 -1.60 7.04 18.24
CA LEU A 93 -2.52 8.14 17.95
C LEU A 93 -3.34 8.51 19.20
#